data_AF-A0A6A5ASY9-F1
#
_entry.id   AF-A0A6A5ASY9-F1
#
_cell.length_a   1.000
_cell.length_b   1.000
_cell.length_c   1.000
_cell.angle_alpha   90.00
_cell.angle_beta   90.00
_cell.angle_gamma   90.00
#
_symmetry.space_group_name_H-M   'P 1'
#
loop_
_entity.id
_entity.type
_entity.pdbx_description
1 polymer ?
#
loop_
_entity_poly.entity_id
_entity_poly.type
_entity_poly.pdbx_seq_one_letter_code
_entity_poly.pdbx_strand_id
1 'polypeptide(L)'
;MRKGQHKKNLTDDECNNLVQHLLTRCTSSGKLPKGVADDIGKLFGCTPTTVRRIWRRAAADLSGNKTICATVQQRKKGQSGRKRMYTDIPDRIQAIPQSRRY
;
A
#
# COMPACT_ATOMS: atom_id res chain seq x y z
N MET A 1 11.67 -8.76 14.95
CA MET A 1 10.21 -8.81 15.17
C MET A 1 9.85 -10.20 15.67
N ARG A 2 8.96 -10.34 16.66
CA ARG A 2 8.52 -11.66 17.13
C ARG A 2 7.69 -12.36 16.05
N LYS A 3 7.71 -13.70 16.00
CA LYS A 3 6.93 -14.51 15.06
C LYS A 3 5.44 -14.14 15.20
N GLY A 4 4.77 -13.74 14.11
CA GLY A 4 3.35 -13.32 14.12
C GLY A 4 3.09 -11.82 14.27
N GLN A 5 4.10 -10.98 14.51
CA GLN A 5 3.93 -9.53 14.47
C GLN A 5 4.05 -9.02 13.04
N HIS A 6 2.93 -8.56 12.47
CA HIS A 6 2.91 -7.87 11.19
C HIS A 6 3.03 -6.36 11.42
N LYS A 7 4.00 -5.72 10.77
CA LYS A 7 4.03 -4.25 10.69
C LYS A 7 2.74 -3.79 9.99
N LYS A 8 2.23 -2.61 10.36
CA LYS A 8 1.13 -1.96 9.63
C LYS A 8 1.47 -1.91 8.14
N ASN A 9 0.46 -2.05 7.28
CA ASN A 9 0.65 -1.91 5.84
C ASN A 9 1.14 -0.49 5.54
N LEU A 10 1.94 -0.36 4.48
CA LEU A 10 2.35 0.95 3.99
C LEU A 10 1.12 1.77 3.58
N THR A 11 1.09 3.06 3.93
CA THR A 11 0.09 4.00 3.43
C THR A 11 0.37 4.36 1.97
N ASP A 12 -0.59 5.04 1.33
CA ASP A 12 -0.42 5.49 -0.05
C ASP A 12 0.70 6.52 -0.17
N ASP A 13 0.82 7.43 0.79
CA ASP A 13 1.89 8.42 0.86
C ASP A 13 3.26 7.76 1.08
N GLU A 14 3.34 6.75 1.95
CA GLU A 14 4.57 5.96 2.13
C GLU A 14 4.96 5.23 0.83
N CYS A 15 3.98 4.75 0.05
CA CYS A 15 4.27 4.14 -1.25
C CYS A 15 4.81 5.16 -2.25
N ASN A 16 4.24 6.37 -2.30
CA ASN A 16 4.73 7.44 -3.16
C ASN A 16 6.16 7.84 -2.77
N ASN A 17 6.41 8.07 -1.48
CA ASN A 17 7.75 8.42 -0.98
C ASN A 17 8.77 7.31 -1.28
N LEU A 18 8.39 6.05 -1.12
CA LEU A 18 9.23 4.91 -1.46
C LEU A 18 9.64 4.92 -2.94
N VAL A 19 8.72 5.24 -3.85
CA VAL A 19 9.03 5.38 -5.28
C VAL A 19 10.00 6.53 -5.53
N GLN A 20 9.82 7.68 -4.88
CA GLN A 20 10.76 8.81 -5.01
C GLN A 20 12.18 8.42 -4.58
N HIS A 21 12.32 7.69 -3.48
CA HIS A 21 13.63 7.16 -3.07
C HIS A 21 14.19 6.13 -4.04
N LEU A 22 13.36 5.36 -4.75
CA LEU A 22 13.83 4.45 -5.77
C LEU A 22 14.27 5.18 -7.04
N LEU A 23 13.57 6.25 -7.44
CA LEU A 23 13.94 7.07 -8.60
C LEU A 23 15.33 7.67 -8.44
N THR A 24 15.68 8.14 -7.23
CA THR A 24 17.04 8.68 -6.95
C THR A 24 18.15 7.63 -6.97
N ARG A 25 17.82 6.34 -6.95
CA ARG A 25 18.79 5.22 -6.89
C ARG A 25 18.68 4.26 -8.07
N CYS A 26 17.76 4.51 -8.99
CA CYS A 26 17.59 3.69 -10.19
C CYS A 26 18.65 4.06 -11.24
N THR A 27 18.99 3.10 -12.09
CA THR A 27 19.86 3.36 -13.24
C THR A 27 19.11 4.17 -14.29
N SER A 28 19.82 4.83 -15.20
CA SER A 28 19.22 5.54 -16.34
C SER A 28 18.34 4.63 -17.24
N SER A 29 18.52 3.31 -17.15
CA SER A 29 17.70 2.30 -17.83
C SER A 29 16.39 1.94 -17.11
N GLY A 30 16.10 2.54 -15.94
CA GLY A 30 14.93 2.23 -15.12
C GLY A 30 15.06 0.94 -14.29
N LYS A 31 16.24 0.31 -14.30
CA LYS A 31 16.52 -0.89 -13.49
C LYS A 31 17.01 -0.51 -12.10
N LEU A 32 16.56 -1.26 -11.09
CA LEU A 32 17.07 -1.16 -9.72
C LEU A 32 18.38 -1.95 -9.59
N PRO A 33 19.48 -1.31 -9.14
CA PRO A 33 20.71 -2.01 -8.81
C PRO A 33 20.52 -3.07 -7.71
N LYS A 34 21.45 -4.03 -7.65
CA LYS A 34 21.48 -5.06 -6.60
C LYS A 34 21.62 -4.38 -5.23
N GLY A 35 20.85 -4.85 -4.24
CA GLY A 35 20.89 -4.32 -2.86
C GLY A 35 20.00 -3.10 -2.62
N VAL A 36 19.66 -2.30 -3.63
CA VAL A 36 18.83 -1.09 -3.43
C VAL A 36 17.46 -1.42 -2.84
N ALA A 37 16.83 -2.49 -3.30
CA ALA A 37 15.54 -2.93 -2.76
C ALA A 37 15.64 -3.38 -1.29
N ASP A 38 16.79 -3.92 -0.89
CA ASP A 38 17.05 -4.35 0.48
C ASP A 38 17.28 -3.16 1.41
N ASP A 39 18.04 -2.15 0.95
CA ASP A 39 18.29 -0.92 1.71
C ASP A 39 17.03 -0.07 1.88
N ILE A 40 16.26 0.13 0.80
CA ILE A 40 14.96 0.82 0.86
C ILE A 40 13.97 0.01 1.70
N GLY A 41 14.02 -1.31 1.63
CA GLY A 41 13.24 -2.20 2.49
C GLY A 41 13.48 -1.93 3.97
N LYS A 42 14.75 -1.79 4.39
CA LYS A 42 15.12 -1.44 5.76
C LYS A 42 14.61 -0.05 6.15
N LEU A 43 14.77 0.96 5.28
CA LEU A 43 14.34 2.34 5.54
C LEU A 43 12.83 2.45 5.82
N PHE A 44 12.02 1.79 4.99
CA PHE A 44 10.56 1.78 5.14
C PHE A 44 10.06 0.67 6.08
N GLY A 45 10.97 -0.17 6.59
CA GLY A 45 10.67 -1.38 7.37
C GLY A 45 9.69 -2.32 6.66
N CYS A 46 9.87 -2.52 5.37
CA CYS A 46 9.10 -3.45 4.55
C CYS A 46 10.02 -4.48 3.89
N THR A 47 9.45 -5.56 3.35
CA THR A 47 10.26 -6.59 2.70
C THR A 47 10.79 -6.11 1.35
N PRO A 48 11.96 -6.57 0.89
CA PRO A 48 12.50 -6.24 -0.44
C PRO A 48 11.53 -6.65 -1.57
N THR A 49 10.74 -7.71 -1.34
CA THR A 49 9.66 -8.13 -2.25
C THR A 49 8.55 -7.08 -2.38
N THR A 50 8.22 -6.38 -1.30
CA THR A 50 7.24 -5.27 -1.30
C THR A 50 7.78 -4.10 -2.10
N VAL A 51 9.06 -3.73 -1.89
CA VAL A 51 9.74 -2.67 -2.65
C VAL A 51 9.71 -2.96 -4.15
N ARG A 52 10.16 -4.15 -4.57
CA ARG A 52 10.15 -4.57 -6.00
C ARG A 52 8.75 -4.60 -6.59
N ARG A 53 7.73 -4.95 -5.80
CA ARG A 53 6.33 -4.92 -6.25
C ARG A 53 5.85 -3.49 -6.48
N ILE A 54 6.16 -2.57 -5.58
CA ILE A 54 5.80 -1.14 -5.72
C ILE A 54 6.53 -0.54 -6.92
N TRP A 55 7.82 -0.83 -7.09
CA TRP A 55 8.59 -0.37 -8.27
C TRP A 55 7.97 -0.80 -9.60
N ARG A 56 7.65 -2.10 -9.73
CA ARG A 56 6.99 -2.60 -10.94
C ARG A 56 5.63 -1.95 -11.18
N ARG A 57 4.91 -1.59 -10.12
CA ARG A 57 3.62 -0.89 -10.22
C ARG A 57 3.79 0.56 -10.64
N ALA A 58 4.82 1.24 -10.13
CA ALA A 58 5.14 2.61 -10.52
C ALA A 58 5.40 2.72 -12.01
N ALA A 59 5.93 1.64 -12.63
CA ALA A 59 6.18 1.56 -14.07
C ALA A 59 6.87 2.84 -14.58
N ALA A 60 7.90 3.25 -13.83
CA ALA A 60 8.48 4.58 -13.97
C ALA A 60 9.01 4.79 -15.39
N ASP A 61 8.56 5.87 -16.03
CA ASP A 61 9.08 6.30 -17.32
C ASP A 61 10.14 7.37 -17.11
N LEU A 62 11.36 7.05 -17.53
CA LEU A 62 12.53 7.94 -17.45
C LEU A 62 12.84 8.61 -18.80
N SER A 63 12.05 8.34 -19.85
CA SER A 63 12.28 8.89 -21.19
C SER A 63 11.77 10.33 -21.35
N GLY A 64 11.04 10.86 -20.37
CA GLY A 64 10.49 12.22 -20.39
C GLY A 64 9.25 12.42 -21.27
N ASN A 65 8.72 11.36 -21.90
CA ASN A 65 7.59 11.47 -22.85
C ASN A 65 6.22 11.31 -22.19
N LYS A 66 6.15 10.73 -20.98
CA LYS A 66 4.92 10.46 -20.24
C LYS A 66 5.03 10.91 -18.80
N THR A 67 3.94 10.76 -18.05
CA THR A 67 3.95 10.89 -16.59
C THR A 67 5.01 9.97 -15.99
N ILE A 68 5.85 10.54 -15.11
CA ILE A 68 7.04 9.89 -14.56
C ILE A 68 6.71 8.55 -13.89
N CYS A 69 5.55 8.43 -13.23
CA CYS A 69 5.11 7.21 -12.55
C CYS A 69 3.59 7.01 -12.67
N ALA A 70 3.17 5.74 -12.74
CA ALA A 70 1.80 5.30 -12.53
C ALA A 70 1.43 5.28 -11.03
N THR A 71 0.13 5.22 -10.75
CA THR A 71 -0.41 5.22 -9.38
C THR A 71 0.05 3.98 -8.59
N VAL A 72 0.69 4.22 -7.43
CA VAL A 72 1.21 3.15 -6.56
C VAL A 72 0.38 2.82 -5.33
N GLN A 73 -0.78 3.46 -5.18
CA GLN A 73 -1.73 3.28 -4.08
C GLN A 73 -1.98 1.81 -3.72
N GLN A 74 -2.20 1.54 -2.44
CA GLN A 74 -2.57 0.23 -1.93
C GLN A 74 -3.86 -0.24 -2.57
N ARG A 75 -3.80 -1.46 -3.15
CA ARG A 75 -4.98 -2.11 -3.74
C ARG A 75 -5.74 -2.98 -2.72
N LYS A 76 -5.31 -2.98 -1.46
CA LYS A 76 -6.01 -3.74 -0.41
C LYS A 76 -7.36 -3.08 -0.16
N LYS A 77 -8.43 -3.80 -0.48
CA LYS A 77 -9.79 -3.35 -0.20
C LYS A 77 -9.97 -3.22 1.31
N GLY A 78 -10.28 -2.01 1.78
CA GLY A 78 -10.76 -1.80 3.15
C GLY A 78 -12.08 -2.56 3.36
N GLN A 79 -12.38 -3.00 4.59
CA GLN A 79 -13.60 -3.78 4.89
C GLN A 79 -13.71 -5.12 4.12
N SER A 80 -12.58 -5.77 3.84
CA SER A 80 -12.57 -7.13 3.28
C SER A 80 -12.03 -8.13 4.30
N GLY A 81 -12.62 -9.33 4.36
CA GLY A 81 -12.27 -10.37 5.33
C GLY A 81 -13.33 -10.56 6.41
N ARG A 82 -12.91 -10.65 7.68
CA ARG A 82 -13.80 -10.92 8.81
C ARG A 82 -14.90 -9.84 8.89
N LYS A 83 -16.17 -10.27 8.89
CA LYS A 83 -17.32 -9.37 9.09
C LYS A 83 -17.09 -8.56 10.38
N ARG A 84 -17.29 -7.24 10.29
CA ARG A 84 -17.25 -6.38 11.48
C ARG A 84 -18.34 -6.82 12.44
N MET A 85 -17.97 -6.99 13.70
CA MET A 85 -18.94 -7.03 14.79
C MET A 85 -19.30 -5.58 15.10
N TYR A 86 -20.57 -5.26 14.91
CA TYR A 86 -21.13 -3.96 15.25
C TYR A 86 -21.54 -4.02 16.72
N THR A 87 -21.07 -3.09 17.54
CA THR A 87 -21.47 -2.98 18.96
C THR A 87 -22.78 -2.22 19.12
N ASP A 88 -23.17 -1.48 18.09
CA ASP A 88 -24.33 -0.58 18.01
C ASP A 88 -25.52 -1.19 17.24
N ILE A 89 -25.55 -2.51 17.05
CA ILE A 89 -26.65 -3.19 16.35
C ILE A 89 -28.02 -2.85 16.97
N PRO A 90 -28.21 -2.88 18.31
CA PRO A 90 -29.50 -2.57 18.91
C PRO A 90 -29.99 -1.16 18.58
N ASP A 91 -29.10 -0.17 18.68
CA ASP A 91 -29.42 1.24 18.42
C ASP A 91 -29.81 1.45 16.95
N ARG A 92 -29.10 0.78 16.03
CA ARG A 92 -29.40 0.84 14.60
C ARG A 92 -30.74 0.18 14.26
N ILE A 93 -31.12 -0.90 14.95
CA ILE A 93 -32.45 -1.52 14.80
C ILE A 93 -33.53 -0.58 15.34
N GLN A 94 -33.29 0.07 16.48
CA GLN A 94 -34.22 1.04 17.07
C GLN A 94 -34.43 2.28 16.20
N ALA A 95 -33.41 2.71 15.45
CA ALA A 95 -33.52 3.84 14.51
C ALA A 95 -34.41 3.55 13.29
N ILE A 96 -34.65 2.28 12.94
CA ILE A 96 -35.55 1.90 11.84
C ILE A 96 -36.99 2.01 12.35
N PRO A 97 -37.90 2.74 11.67
CA PRO A 97 -39.31 2.79 12.06
C PRO A 97 -39.93 1.39 12.12
N GLN A 98 -40.77 1.13 13.14
CA GLN A 98 -41.38 -0.19 13.38
C GLN A 98 -42.06 -0.77 12.14
N SER A 99 -42.71 0.10 11.34
CA SER A 99 -43.39 -0.26 10.08
C SER A 99 -42.48 -0.82 8.98
N ARG A 100 -41.14 -0.73 9.12
CA ARG A 100 -40.14 -1.24 8.17
C ARG A 100 -39.25 -2.33 8.77
N ARG A 101 -39.54 -2.79 9.99
CA ARG A 101 -38.74 -3.84 10.68
C ARG A 101 -39.14 -5.26 10.30
N TYR A 102 -40.31 -5.43 9.67
CA TYR A 102 -40.87 -6.69 9.21
C TYR A 102 -41.21 -6.61 7.73
#